data_AF-A0AAN6KRE9-F1
#
_entry.id   AF-A0AAN6KRE9-F1
#
_cell.length_a   1.000
_cell.length_b   1.000
_cell.length_c   1.000
_cell.angle_alpha   90.00
_cell.angle_beta   90.00
_cell.angle_gamma   90.00
#
_symmetry.space_group_name_H-M   'P 1'
#
loop_
_entity.id
_entity.type
_entity.pdbx_description
1 polymer ?
#
loop_
_entity_poly.entity_id
_entity_poly.type
_entity_poly.pdbx_seq_one_letter_code
_entity_poly.pdbx_strand_id
1 'polypeptide(L)'
;MKSVDVNLITNSATIVFEDKVHLDDILLAIDDIGYGVKLNDIKPLGKNQDQDNRRTVLLRIDGMYCEHCPARVAEALEHLSQPVSIKQSPTMSKPILSISYTPNAPEFTIRDILTAISAADLALEVAVYHPPSITERAAQMHARIRQRILYRVVLAVVVAIPTFIIGIVFMSLVPSSNPGRRYLAQKLRGVTPAEWALLIMATPVYFFGADVFHRRTIKELQSLWGRRSPVPVLRRFYRFGSMDMLLSFGTTIAYVSSIVDLVIKSTSPASTSMTGDSTYFDSVVFLTMFLLIGRLIEAYSRAKTGEAVIL
;
A
#
# COMPACT_ATOMS: atom_id res chain seq x y z
N MET A 1 6.29 -15.69 -21.54
CA MET A 1 5.81 -16.02 -20.18
C MET A 1 5.29 -17.45 -20.21
N LYS A 2 5.84 -18.37 -19.41
CA LYS A 2 5.50 -19.81 -19.45
C LYS A 2 4.48 -20.22 -18.39
N SER A 3 4.62 -19.72 -17.17
CA SER A 3 3.65 -19.98 -16.09
C SER A 3 3.68 -18.84 -15.07
N VAL A 4 2.54 -18.69 -14.37
CA VAL A 4 2.36 -17.70 -13.29
C VAL A 4 1.62 -18.38 -12.16
N ASP A 5 2.19 -18.32 -10.96
CA ASP A 5 1.57 -18.76 -9.72
C ASP A 5 1.45 -17.58 -8.76
N VAL A 6 0.26 -17.33 -8.21
CA VAL A 6 0.00 -16.17 -7.34
C VAL A 6 -0.50 -16.64 -5.99
N ASN A 7 0.29 -16.37 -4.95
CA ASN A 7 -0.10 -16.60 -3.58
C ASN A 7 -0.73 -15.34 -2.98
N LEU A 8 -2.05 -15.39 -2.81
CA LEU A 8 -2.86 -14.30 -2.26
C LEU A 8 -2.67 -14.09 -0.75
N ILE A 9 -2.16 -15.09 -0.03
CA ILE A 9 -1.92 -15.00 1.42
C ILE A 9 -0.62 -14.22 1.68
N THR A 10 0.43 -14.50 0.91
CA THR A 10 1.72 -13.83 1.02
C THR A 10 1.87 -12.60 0.14
N ASN A 11 0.85 -12.26 -0.66
CA ASN A 11 0.89 -11.20 -1.68
C ASN A 11 2.12 -11.30 -2.60
N SER A 12 2.47 -12.53 -2.99
CA SER A 12 3.63 -12.80 -3.84
C SER A 12 3.22 -13.55 -5.10
N ALA A 13 3.84 -13.21 -6.23
CA ALA A 13 3.67 -13.93 -7.49
C ALA A 13 5.01 -14.54 -7.93
N THR A 14 4.98 -15.79 -8.37
CA THR A 14 6.09 -16.49 -9.01
C THR A 14 5.82 -16.55 -10.50
N ILE A 15 6.70 -15.96 -11.31
CA ILE A 15 6.55 -15.90 -12.76
C ILE A 15 7.72 -16.64 -13.40
N VAL A 16 7.39 -17.59 -14.27
CA VAL A 16 8.37 -18.25 -15.14
C VAL A 16 8.34 -17.58 -16.49
N PHE A 17 9.46 -17.01 -16.90
CA PHE A 17 9.63 -16.32 -18.17
C PHE A 17 10.94 -16.74 -18.84
N GLU A 18 11.00 -16.55 -20.15
CA GLU A 18 12.21 -16.76 -20.95
C GLU A 18 12.96 -15.44 -21.01
N ASP A 19 14.28 -15.51 -21.00
CA ASP A 19 15.23 -14.39 -21.09
C ASP A 19 15.08 -13.26 -20.05
N LYS A 20 16.19 -12.94 -19.38
CA LYS A 20 16.23 -11.91 -18.34
C LYS A 20 15.85 -10.51 -18.86
N VAL A 21 15.93 -10.28 -20.16
CA VAL A 21 15.61 -9.01 -20.82
C VAL A 21 14.15 -8.60 -20.61
N HIS A 22 13.24 -9.56 -20.47
CA HIS A 22 11.81 -9.28 -20.26
C HIS A 22 11.43 -8.96 -18.81
N LEU A 23 12.40 -8.95 -17.88
CA LEU A 23 12.13 -8.65 -16.48
C LEU A 23 11.51 -7.26 -16.28
N ASP A 24 12.10 -6.24 -16.90
CA ASP A 24 11.65 -4.86 -16.74
C ASP A 24 10.28 -4.66 -17.38
N ASP A 25 10.03 -5.28 -18.53
CA ASP A 25 8.71 -5.28 -19.18
C ASP A 25 7.62 -5.91 -18.28
N ILE A 26 7.95 -7.00 -17.58
CA ILE A 26 7.03 -7.66 -16.65
C ILE A 26 6.76 -6.76 -15.43
N LEU A 27 7.79 -6.15 -14.85
CA LEU A 27 7.65 -5.26 -13.70
C LEU A 27 6.80 -4.03 -14.06
N LEU A 28 7.07 -3.42 -15.22
CA LEU A 28 6.30 -2.30 -15.75
C LEU A 28 4.86 -2.70 -16.05
N ALA A 29 4.63 -3.85 -16.69
CA ALA A 29 3.28 -4.30 -17.00
C ALA A 29 2.43 -4.51 -15.75
N ILE A 30 3.01 -5.01 -14.65
CA ILE A 30 2.26 -5.20 -13.40
C ILE A 30 1.98 -3.85 -12.71
N ASP A 31 2.95 -2.93 -12.73
CA ASP A 31 2.77 -1.58 -12.17
C ASP A 31 1.74 -0.74 -12.96
N ASP A 32 1.73 -0.89 -14.29
CA ASP A 32 0.75 -0.28 -15.22
C ASP A 32 -0.67 -0.78 -14.96
N ILE A 33 -0.84 -2.03 -14.51
CA ILE A 33 -2.13 -2.58 -14.08
C ILE A 33 -2.53 -2.04 -12.69
N GLY A 34 -1.62 -1.33 -12.01
CA GLY A 34 -1.87 -0.61 -10.76
C GLY A 34 -1.34 -1.31 -9.51
N TYR A 35 -0.62 -2.42 -9.64
CA TYR A 35 -0.02 -3.16 -8.54
C TYR A 35 1.46 -2.81 -8.40
N GLY A 36 1.85 -2.17 -7.29
CA GLY A 36 3.26 -1.90 -7.01
C GLY A 36 4.02 -3.20 -6.69
N VAL A 37 4.99 -3.57 -7.53
CA VAL A 37 5.77 -4.81 -7.39
C VAL A 37 7.17 -4.51 -6.88
N LYS A 38 7.68 -5.37 -6.00
CA LYS A 38 9.10 -5.44 -5.67
C LYS A 38 9.63 -6.82 -6.03
N LEU A 39 10.71 -6.86 -6.81
CA LEU A 39 11.40 -8.10 -7.13
C LEU A 39 11.96 -8.72 -5.85
N ASN A 40 11.61 -9.98 -5.59
CA ASN A 40 12.11 -10.71 -4.43
C ASN A 40 13.34 -11.55 -4.78
N ASP A 41 13.23 -12.44 -5.78
CA ASP A 41 14.33 -13.30 -6.23
C ASP A 41 14.15 -13.69 -7.71
N ILE A 42 15.26 -14.02 -8.39
CA ILE A 42 15.28 -14.54 -9.76
C ILE A 42 16.17 -15.78 -9.80
N LYS A 43 15.59 -16.92 -10.15
CA LYS A 43 16.30 -18.19 -10.29
C LYS A 43 16.21 -18.71 -11.73
N PRO A 44 17.33 -19.14 -12.35
CA PRO A 44 17.30 -19.80 -13.64
C PRO A 44 16.69 -21.20 -13.52
N LEU A 45 15.73 -21.53 -14.37
CA LEU A 45 15.16 -22.87 -14.51
C LEU A 45 15.95 -23.65 -15.57
N GLY A 46 16.51 -24.81 -15.20
CA GLY A 46 17.11 -25.74 -16.17
C GLY A 46 18.61 -26.02 -16.03
N LYS A 47 19.31 -25.51 -15.01
CA LYS A 47 20.54 -26.17 -14.57
C LYS A 47 20.13 -27.20 -13.53
N ASN A 48 20.41 -28.48 -13.79
CA ASN A 48 20.43 -29.50 -12.75
C ASN A 48 21.13 -28.88 -11.56
N GLN A 49 20.44 -28.81 -10.42
CA GLN A 49 21.15 -28.76 -9.16
C GLN A 49 21.84 -30.11 -9.07
N ASP A 50 22.99 -30.22 -9.73
CA ASP A 50 24.00 -31.20 -9.37
C ASP A 50 24.14 -31.14 -7.85
N GLN A 51 24.46 -32.28 -7.25
CA GLN A 51 24.74 -32.44 -5.81
C GLN A 51 25.93 -31.55 -5.38
N ASP A 52 25.76 -30.24 -5.45
CA ASP A 52 26.68 -29.25 -4.96
C ASP A 52 26.44 -29.20 -3.45
N ASN A 53 27.25 -29.96 -2.71
CA ASN A 53 27.24 -29.93 -1.25
C ASN A 53 27.57 -28.53 -0.68
N ARG A 54 27.78 -27.51 -1.52
CA ARG A 54 27.94 -26.12 -1.10
C ARG A 54 26.67 -25.56 -0.46
N ARG A 55 26.80 -25.15 0.80
CA ARG A 55 25.81 -24.37 1.53
C ARG A 55 26.03 -22.89 1.28
N THR A 56 24.97 -22.19 0.88
CA THR A 56 24.95 -20.72 0.82
C THR A 56 24.39 -20.17 2.11
N VAL A 57 25.09 -19.24 2.75
CA VAL A 57 24.67 -18.61 4.00
C VAL A 57 24.86 -17.10 3.92
N LEU A 58 23.92 -16.36 4.51
CA LEU A 58 23.98 -14.92 4.66
C LEU A 58 24.51 -14.61 6.06
N LEU A 59 25.50 -13.74 6.14
CA LEU A 59 26.12 -13.28 7.37
C LEU A 59 25.88 -11.78 7.51
N ARG A 60 25.43 -11.34 8.68
CA ARG A 60 25.35 -9.92 9.02
C ARG A 60 26.64 -9.54 9.76
N ILE A 61 27.25 -8.45 9.34
CA ILE A 61 28.52 -7.94 9.89
C ILE A 61 28.25 -6.57 10.51
N ASP A 62 28.06 -6.54 11.82
CA ASP A 62 27.89 -5.31 12.58
C ASP A 62 29.26 -4.75 12.99
N GLY A 63 29.32 -3.44 13.27
CA GLY A 63 30.55 -2.78 13.72
C GLY A 63 31.54 -2.36 12.62
N MET A 64 31.15 -2.42 11.34
CA MET A 64 31.93 -1.78 10.27
C MET A 64 31.93 -0.25 10.47
N TYR A 65 33.12 0.33 10.56
CA TYR A 65 33.33 1.78 10.78
C TYR A 65 34.09 2.45 9.63
N CYS A 66 34.46 1.69 8.59
CA CYS A 66 35.39 2.13 7.55
C CYS A 66 35.08 1.52 6.18
N GLU A 67 35.39 2.25 5.09
CA GLU A 67 35.26 1.76 3.71
C GLU A 67 36.19 0.57 3.40
N HIS A 68 37.24 0.35 4.19
CA HIS A 68 38.16 -0.79 4.05
C HIS A 68 37.69 -2.06 4.78
N CYS A 69 36.65 -1.94 5.60
CA CYS A 69 36.17 -3.03 6.44
C CYS A 69 35.63 -4.21 5.59
N PRO A 70 34.89 -3.98 4.47
CA PRO A 70 34.52 -5.06 3.54
C PRO A 70 35.70 -5.80 2.92
N ALA A 71 36.80 -5.09 2.61
CA ALA A 71 37.99 -5.71 2.01
C ALA A 71 38.72 -6.62 3.01
N ARG A 72 38.84 -6.19 4.27
CA ARG A 72 39.42 -7.00 5.36
C ARG A 72 38.61 -8.26 5.62
N VAL A 73 37.28 -8.19 5.53
CA VAL A 73 36.41 -9.37 5.62
C VAL A 73 36.69 -10.34 4.46
N ALA A 74 36.88 -9.84 3.23
CA ALA A 74 37.19 -10.71 2.09
C ALA A 74 38.56 -11.38 2.24
N GLU A 75 39.58 -10.63 2.67
CA GLU A 75 40.93 -11.15 2.94
C GLU A 75 40.92 -12.22 4.05
N ALA A 76 40.18 -12.01 5.13
CA ALA A 76 40.02 -13.01 6.20
C ALA A 76 39.41 -14.33 5.70
N LEU A 77 38.55 -14.28 4.68
CA LEU A 77 37.95 -15.47 4.07
C LEU A 77 38.89 -16.19 3.10
N GLU A 78 39.83 -15.49 2.47
CA GLU A 78 40.84 -16.08 1.58
C GLU A 78 41.87 -16.91 2.34
N HIS A 79 42.16 -16.55 3.60
CA HIS A 79 43.11 -17.27 4.46
C HIS A 79 42.55 -18.54 5.12
N LEU A 80 41.29 -18.90 4.85
CA LEU A 80 40.69 -20.13 5.37
C LEU A 80 41.24 -21.38 4.68
N SER A 81 41.27 -22.50 5.41
CA SER A 81 41.76 -23.79 4.92
C SER A 81 40.91 -24.40 3.79
N GLN A 82 39.67 -23.96 3.64
CA GLN A 82 38.76 -24.38 2.57
C GLN A 82 38.28 -23.19 1.75
N PRO A 83 38.06 -23.37 0.43
CA PRO A 83 37.64 -22.28 -0.44
C PRO A 83 36.21 -21.82 -0.12
N VAL A 84 36.08 -20.56 0.28
CA VAL A 84 34.79 -19.88 0.48
C VAL A 84 34.54 -18.93 -0.68
N SER A 85 33.45 -19.13 -1.40
CA SER A 85 33.07 -18.25 -2.51
C SER A 85 32.17 -17.11 -2.03
N ILE A 86 32.59 -15.87 -2.26
CA ILE A 86 31.80 -14.68 -1.93
C ILE A 86 30.85 -14.40 -3.10
N LYS A 87 29.54 -14.53 -2.86
CA LYS A 87 28.50 -14.20 -3.85
C LYS A 87 28.16 -12.72 -3.83
N GLN A 88 28.19 -12.10 -2.65
CA GLN A 88 27.89 -10.68 -2.47
C GLN A 88 28.68 -10.13 -1.29
N SER A 89 29.51 -9.12 -1.52
CA SER A 89 30.27 -8.43 -0.48
C SER A 89 29.40 -7.49 0.36
N PRO A 90 29.72 -7.31 1.66
CA PRO A 90 29.03 -6.37 2.52
C PRO A 90 29.33 -4.92 2.11
N THR A 91 28.43 -4.01 2.43
CA THR A 91 28.61 -2.55 2.22
C THR A 91 28.17 -1.81 3.49
N MET A 92 28.67 -0.59 3.71
CA MET A 92 28.28 0.24 4.87
C MET A 92 26.76 0.40 5.01
N SER A 93 26.03 0.59 3.89
CA SER A 93 24.56 0.73 3.90
C SER A 93 23.81 -0.61 4.00
N LYS A 94 24.46 -1.73 3.68
CA LYS A 94 23.89 -3.09 3.70
C LYS A 94 24.95 -4.05 4.23
N PRO A 95 25.04 -4.23 5.55
CA PRO A 95 26.06 -5.05 6.21
C PRO A 95 25.78 -6.56 6.07
N ILE A 96 25.43 -7.03 4.87
CA ILE A 96 25.07 -8.42 4.61
C ILE A 96 26.08 -8.98 3.60
N LEU A 97 26.81 -10.00 4.04
CA LEU A 97 27.74 -10.80 3.25
C LEU A 97 27.04 -12.10 2.84
N SER A 98 27.11 -12.47 1.57
CA SER A 98 26.61 -13.76 1.06
C SER A 98 27.77 -14.65 0.66
N ILE A 99 27.91 -15.79 1.35
CA ILE A 99 28.99 -16.76 1.11
C ILE A 99 28.42 -18.12 0.71
N SER A 100 29.21 -18.89 -0.02
CA SER A 100 28.92 -20.27 -0.36
C SER A 100 30.15 -21.14 -0.09
N TYR A 101 30.00 -22.15 0.76
CA TYR A 101 31.08 -23.01 1.24
C TYR A 101 30.63 -24.48 1.32
N THR A 102 31.55 -25.44 1.24
CA THR A 102 31.27 -26.86 1.46
C THR A 102 31.49 -27.22 2.94
N PRO A 103 30.47 -27.62 3.70
CA PRO A 103 30.66 -28.06 5.07
C PRO A 103 31.38 -29.41 5.11
N ASN A 104 32.42 -29.53 5.93
CA ASN A 104 33.14 -30.79 6.17
C ASN A 104 33.25 -31.01 7.68
N ALA A 105 32.18 -31.47 8.32
CA ALA A 105 32.20 -31.67 9.77
C ALA A 105 33.06 -32.90 10.14
N PRO A 106 33.96 -32.81 11.15
CA PRO A 106 34.14 -31.69 12.09
C PRO A 106 35.23 -30.66 11.69
N GLU A 107 35.96 -30.88 10.60
CA GLU A 107 37.15 -30.09 10.22
C GLU A 107 36.85 -28.66 9.76
N PHE A 108 35.66 -28.41 9.18
CA PHE A 108 35.26 -27.11 8.67
C PHE A 108 33.75 -26.88 8.78
N THR A 109 33.36 -25.91 9.59
CA THR A 109 31.98 -25.54 9.89
C THR A 109 31.78 -24.03 9.74
N ILE A 110 30.51 -23.59 9.79
CA ILE A 110 30.20 -22.15 9.76
C ILE A 110 30.82 -21.39 10.93
N ARG A 111 31.06 -22.06 12.06
CA ARG A 111 31.65 -21.42 13.24
C ARG A 111 33.09 -20.96 12.95
N ASP A 112 33.83 -21.75 12.16
CA ASP A 112 35.21 -21.42 11.78
C ASP A 112 35.26 -20.18 10.87
N ILE A 113 34.23 -19.99 10.05
CA ILE A 113 34.06 -18.79 9.22
C ILE A 113 33.70 -17.59 10.09
N LEU A 114 32.77 -17.75 11.04
CA LEU A 114 32.39 -16.68 11.97
C LEU A 114 33.57 -16.24 12.82
N THR A 115 34.37 -17.17 13.34
CA THR A 115 35.55 -16.88 14.16
C THR A 115 36.61 -16.17 13.34
N ALA A 116 36.88 -16.60 12.10
CA ALA A 116 37.86 -15.95 11.23
C ALA A 116 37.50 -14.49 10.93
N ILE A 117 36.23 -14.19 10.65
CA ILE A 117 35.81 -12.80 10.40
C ILE A 117 35.87 -11.98 11.70
N SER A 118 35.46 -12.52 12.85
CA SER A 118 35.55 -11.81 14.14
C SER A 118 37.00 -11.59 14.61
N ALA A 119 37.94 -12.45 14.18
CA ALA A 119 39.35 -12.32 14.49
C ALA A 119 40.04 -11.25 13.61
N ALA A 120 39.43 -10.87 12.48
CA ALA A 120 39.98 -9.85 11.60
C ALA A 120 39.97 -8.46 12.24
N ASP A 121 38.98 -8.16 13.10
CA ASP A 121 38.90 -6.93 13.88
C ASP A 121 38.01 -7.10 15.11
N LEU A 122 38.45 -6.57 16.26
CA LEU A 122 37.70 -6.58 17.53
C LEU A 122 36.35 -5.85 17.45
N ALA A 123 36.18 -4.91 16.53
CA ALA A 123 34.93 -4.18 16.35
C ALA A 123 33.90 -4.96 15.52
N LEU A 124 34.27 -6.03 14.80
CA LEU A 124 33.37 -6.74 13.90
C LEU A 124 32.61 -7.84 14.63
N GLU A 125 31.28 -7.69 14.71
CA GLU A 125 30.38 -8.73 15.20
C GLU A 125 29.70 -9.42 14.02
N VAL A 126 29.84 -10.75 13.92
CA VAL A 126 29.25 -11.52 12.82
C VAL A 126 28.23 -12.50 13.34
N ALA A 127 27.03 -12.43 12.76
CA ALA A 127 25.94 -13.36 13.05
C ALA A 127 25.35 -13.93 11.77
N VAL A 128 24.82 -15.15 11.84
CA VAL A 128 24.09 -15.74 10.72
C VAL A 128 22.79 -14.95 10.51
N TYR A 129 22.69 -14.29 9.35
CA TYR A 129 21.54 -13.49 8.98
C TYR A 129 20.49 -14.38 8.32
N HIS A 130 19.33 -14.45 8.97
CA HIS A 130 18.16 -15.08 8.40
C HIS A 130 17.32 -13.98 7.75
N PRO A 131 17.18 -13.96 6.41
CA PRO A 131 16.31 -12.98 5.78
C PRO A 131 14.89 -13.20 6.33
N PRO A 132 14.18 -12.13 6.74
CA PRO A 132 12.82 -12.28 7.24
C PRO A 132 12.00 -12.98 6.15
N SER A 133 11.22 -13.96 6.57
CA SER A 133 10.44 -14.78 5.65
C SER A 133 9.47 -13.89 4.85
N ILE A 134 9.05 -14.38 3.68
CA ILE A 134 8.05 -13.68 2.85
C ILE A 134 6.79 -13.43 3.69
N THR A 135 6.43 -14.37 4.57
CA THR A 135 5.29 -14.26 5.48
C THR A 135 5.45 -13.11 6.49
N GLU A 136 6.61 -12.97 7.12
CA GLU A 136 6.85 -11.92 8.11
C GLU A 136 6.87 -10.53 7.47
N ARG A 137 7.51 -10.39 6.30
CA ARG A 137 7.46 -9.15 5.51
C ARG A 137 6.05 -8.80 5.06
N ALA A 138 5.28 -9.79 4.60
CA ALA A 138 3.89 -9.59 4.21
C ALA A 138 3.06 -9.13 5.42
N ALA A 139 3.19 -9.77 6.58
CA ALA A 139 2.49 -9.40 7.81
C ALA A 139 2.77 -7.94 8.22
N GLN A 140 4.04 -7.51 8.19
CA GLN A 140 4.41 -6.12 8.47
C GLN A 140 3.80 -5.13 7.46
N MET A 141 3.78 -5.50 6.16
CA MET A 141 3.15 -4.69 5.13
C MET A 141 1.63 -4.57 5.35
N HIS A 142 0.95 -5.68 5.67
CA HIS A 142 -0.48 -5.70 5.97
C HIS A 142 -0.83 -4.85 7.20
N ALA A 143 0.01 -4.86 8.25
CA ALA A 143 -0.18 -4.02 9.42
C ALA A 143 -0.13 -2.52 9.07
N ARG A 144 0.83 -2.09 8.24
CA ARG A 144 0.94 -0.70 7.79
C ARG A 144 -0.26 -0.26 6.92
N ILE A 145 -0.70 -1.13 6.01
CA ILE A 145 -1.89 -0.85 5.17
C ILE A 145 -3.13 -0.69 6.06
N ARG A 146 -3.31 -1.58 7.04
CA ARG A 146 -4.42 -1.55 8.01
C ARG A 146 -4.41 -0.25 8.82
N GLN A 147 -3.26 0.16 9.33
CA GLN A 147 -3.12 1.42 10.06
C GLN A 147 -3.50 2.64 9.20
N ARG A 148 -3.09 2.68 7.93
CA ARG A 148 -3.48 3.77 7.00
C ARG A 148 -4.99 3.83 6.78
N ILE A 149 -5.63 2.67 6.59
CA ILE A 149 -7.10 2.59 6.47
C ILE A 149 -7.77 3.05 7.76
N LEU A 150 -7.24 2.63 8.93
CA LEU A 150 -7.76 3.02 10.23
C LEU A 150 -7.72 4.54 10.44
N TYR A 151 -6.61 5.22 10.14
CA TYR A 151 -6.53 6.68 10.27
C TYR A 151 -7.56 7.41 9.39
N ARG A 152 -7.84 6.88 8.20
CA ARG A 152 -8.87 7.42 7.30
C ARG A 152 -10.28 7.18 7.82
N VAL A 153 -10.54 5.99 8.39
CA VAL A 153 -11.81 5.69 9.08
C VAL A 153 -12.02 6.66 10.24
N VAL A 154 -10.99 6.88 11.07
CA VAL A 154 -11.06 7.81 12.19
C VAL A 154 -11.38 9.22 11.69
N LEU A 155 -10.67 9.71 10.66
CA LEU A 155 -10.98 11.00 10.02
C LEU A 155 -12.44 11.07 9.58
N ALA A 156 -12.91 10.06 8.83
CA ALA A 156 -14.27 10.05 8.29
C ALA A 156 -15.33 10.00 9.40
N VAL A 157 -15.13 9.20 10.46
CA VAL A 157 -16.05 9.10 11.60
C VAL A 157 -16.09 10.38 12.41
N VAL A 158 -14.92 10.96 12.74
CA VAL A 158 -14.83 12.21 13.51
C VAL A 158 -15.53 13.35 12.78
N VAL A 159 -15.45 13.40 11.45
CA VAL A 159 -16.15 14.41 10.64
C VAL A 159 -17.62 14.07 10.42
N ALA A 160 -17.98 12.79 10.27
CA ALA A 160 -19.37 12.36 10.08
C ALA A 160 -20.28 12.70 11.26
N ILE A 161 -19.78 12.70 12.49
CA ILE A 161 -20.55 13.06 13.68
C ILE A 161 -21.10 14.50 13.61
N PRO A 162 -20.28 15.56 13.46
CA PRO A 162 -20.78 16.92 13.33
C PRO A 162 -21.56 17.12 12.02
N THR A 163 -21.22 16.43 10.93
CA THR A 163 -22.01 16.43 9.70
C THR A 163 -23.43 15.90 9.93
N PHE A 164 -23.58 14.80 10.67
CA PHE A 164 -24.88 14.23 11.05
C PHE A 164 -25.69 15.17 11.92
N ILE A 165 -25.04 15.78 12.92
CA ILE A 165 -25.70 16.74 13.81
C ILE A 165 -26.22 17.93 12.99
N ILE A 166 -25.38 18.55 12.17
CA ILE A 166 -25.76 19.76 11.43
C ILE A 166 -26.75 19.45 10.29
N GLY A 167 -26.43 18.44 9.47
CA GLY A 167 -27.18 18.13 8.24
C GLY A 167 -28.50 17.40 8.49
N ILE A 168 -28.55 16.49 9.48
CA ILE A 168 -29.75 15.68 9.73
C ILE A 168 -30.47 16.14 11.00
N VAL A 169 -29.78 16.18 12.14
CA VAL A 169 -30.45 16.47 13.43
C VAL A 169 -31.01 17.88 13.45
N PHE A 170 -30.20 18.90 13.17
CA PHE A 170 -30.63 20.30 13.22
C PHE A 170 -31.60 20.68 12.09
N MET A 171 -31.44 20.12 10.88
CA MET A 171 -32.28 20.50 9.74
C MET A 171 -33.56 19.67 9.61
N SER A 172 -33.60 18.44 10.14
CA SER A 172 -34.78 17.57 10.04
C SER A 172 -35.52 17.44 11.37
N LEU A 173 -34.82 17.08 12.46
CA LEU A 173 -35.45 16.68 13.74
C LEU A 173 -35.74 17.84 14.69
N VAL A 174 -34.89 18.86 14.74
CA VAL A 174 -35.03 19.96 15.71
C VAL A 174 -36.16 20.92 15.28
N PRO A 175 -37.11 21.30 16.15
CA PRO A 175 -38.17 22.24 15.78
C PRO A 175 -37.65 23.59 15.27
N SER A 176 -38.38 24.21 14.34
CA SER A 176 -38.04 25.53 13.76
C SER A 176 -38.02 26.68 14.77
N SER A 177 -38.61 26.51 15.95
CA SER A 177 -38.57 27.46 17.06
C SER A 177 -37.22 27.53 17.78
N ASN A 178 -36.37 26.51 17.62
CA ASN A 178 -35.08 26.45 18.31
C ASN A 178 -34.10 27.51 17.76
N PRO A 179 -33.41 28.27 18.64
CA PRO A 179 -32.50 29.33 18.22
C PRO A 179 -31.31 28.80 17.40
N GLY A 180 -30.80 27.62 17.72
CA GLY A 180 -29.69 26.99 16.99
C GLY A 180 -30.06 26.61 15.56
N ARG A 181 -31.25 26.03 15.35
CA ARG A 181 -31.76 25.74 13.99
C ARG A 181 -31.95 27.02 13.19
N ARG A 182 -32.50 28.08 13.81
CA ARG A 182 -32.65 29.39 13.15
C ARG A 182 -31.31 30.00 12.75
N TYR A 183 -30.30 29.90 13.62
CA TYR A 183 -28.94 30.35 13.31
C TYR A 183 -28.29 29.56 12.17
N LEU A 184 -28.58 28.26 12.05
CA LEU A 184 -28.04 27.43 10.97
C LEU A 184 -28.80 27.60 9.66
N ALA A 185 -30.08 27.97 9.71
CA ALA A 185 -30.97 28.12 8.55
C ALA A 185 -31.07 29.55 7.99
N GLN A 186 -30.56 30.56 8.70
CA GLN A 186 -30.51 31.94 8.20
C GLN A 186 -29.65 32.00 6.93
N LYS A 187 -30.12 32.72 5.90
CA LYS A 187 -29.38 32.88 4.65
C LYS A 187 -28.40 34.06 4.79
N LEU A 188 -27.10 33.80 4.77
CA LEU A 188 -26.08 34.84 4.58
C LEU A 188 -25.64 34.83 3.12
N ARG A 189 -25.92 35.90 2.38
CA ARG A 189 -25.57 36.03 0.95
C ARG A 189 -26.05 34.83 0.11
N GLY A 190 -27.30 34.41 0.33
CA GLY A 190 -27.93 33.31 -0.41
C GLY A 190 -27.61 31.89 0.08
N VAL A 191 -26.58 31.72 0.91
CA VAL A 191 -26.12 30.41 1.43
C VAL A 191 -26.29 30.36 2.96
N THR A 192 -26.66 29.20 3.49
CA THR A 192 -26.83 29.01 4.93
C THR A 192 -25.50 28.66 5.63
N PRO A 193 -25.32 29.04 6.92
CA PRO A 193 -24.17 28.61 7.71
C PRO A 193 -24.01 27.09 7.77
N ALA A 194 -25.10 26.33 7.75
CA ALA A 194 -25.06 24.88 7.69
C ALA A 194 -24.41 24.36 6.40
N GLU A 195 -24.77 24.91 5.24
CA GLU A 195 -24.18 24.52 3.95
C GLU A 195 -22.67 24.82 3.91
N TRP A 196 -22.24 25.97 4.45
CA TRP A 196 -20.82 26.29 4.60
C TRP A 196 -20.10 25.31 5.53
N ALA A 197 -20.70 24.98 6.67
CA ALA A 197 -20.13 24.01 7.60
C ALA A 197 -20.01 22.62 6.96
N LEU A 198 -21.03 22.19 6.22
CA LEU A 198 -21.06 20.92 5.49
C LEU A 198 -20.01 20.88 4.39
N LEU A 199 -19.80 21.96 3.63
CA LEU A 199 -18.72 22.07 2.66
C LEU A 199 -17.36 21.89 3.34
N ILE A 200 -17.08 22.65 4.41
CA ILE A 200 -15.81 22.61 5.14
C ILE A 200 -15.53 21.21 5.71
N MET A 201 -16.56 20.50 6.16
CA MET A 201 -16.45 19.13 6.66
C MET A 201 -16.28 18.11 5.53
N ALA A 202 -17.00 18.25 4.43
CA ALA A 202 -16.94 17.31 3.31
C ALA A 202 -15.59 17.36 2.58
N THR A 203 -14.96 18.53 2.45
CA THR A 203 -13.68 18.71 1.76
C THR A 203 -12.56 17.78 2.26
N PRO A 204 -12.20 17.73 3.56
CA PRO A 204 -11.14 16.84 4.03
C PRO A 204 -11.48 15.36 3.86
N VAL A 205 -12.76 14.98 4.00
CA VAL A 205 -13.19 13.59 3.80
C VAL A 205 -13.06 13.19 2.34
N TYR A 206 -13.43 14.08 1.41
CA TYR A 206 -13.29 13.87 -0.03
C TYR A 206 -11.80 13.77 -0.45
N PHE A 207 -10.96 14.72 -0.03
CA PHE A 207 -9.56 14.78 -0.48
C PHE A 207 -8.59 13.86 0.26
N PHE A 208 -8.86 13.47 1.51
CA PHE A 208 -7.95 12.62 2.31
C PHE A 208 -8.55 11.27 2.73
N GLY A 209 -9.88 11.19 2.82
CA GLY A 209 -10.58 9.92 3.03
C GLY A 209 -10.72 9.16 1.72
N ALA A 210 -11.38 9.79 0.74
CA ALA A 210 -11.76 9.16 -0.52
C ALA A 210 -10.66 9.11 -1.58
N ASP A 211 -9.50 9.76 -1.38
CA ASP A 211 -8.40 9.77 -2.35
C ASP A 211 -7.87 8.39 -2.73
N VAL A 212 -7.95 7.40 -1.82
CA VAL A 212 -7.55 6.02 -2.16
C VAL A 212 -8.44 5.46 -3.27
N PHE A 213 -9.73 5.77 -3.25
CA PHE A 213 -10.67 5.34 -4.28
C PHE A 213 -10.41 6.10 -5.57
N HIS A 214 -10.29 7.43 -5.49
CA HIS A 214 -9.99 8.25 -6.67
C HIS A 214 -8.68 7.84 -7.37
N ARG A 215 -7.60 7.63 -6.62
CA ARG A 215 -6.31 7.21 -7.19
C ARG A 215 -6.41 5.84 -7.85
N ARG A 216 -7.11 4.89 -7.23
CA ARG A 216 -7.32 3.55 -7.81
C ARG A 216 -8.18 3.60 -9.05
N THR A 217 -9.27 4.35 -9.02
CA THR A 217 -10.14 4.59 -10.19
C THR A 217 -9.36 5.21 -11.35
N ILE A 218 -8.50 6.19 -11.09
CA ILE A 218 -7.69 6.82 -12.14
C ILE A 218 -6.75 5.79 -12.77
N LYS A 219 -6.05 4.97 -11.97
CA LYS A 219 -5.17 3.90 -12.48
C LYS A 219 -5.94 2.84 -13.27
N GLU A 220 -7.11 2.41 -12.77
CA GLU A 220 -7.98 1.46 -13.46
C GLU A 220 -8.49 2.03 -14.80
N LEU A 221 -8.85 3.31 -14.82
CA LEU A 221 -9.30 3.98 -16.03
C LEU A 221 -8.15 4.15 -17.04
N GLN A 222 -6.96 4.54 -16.55
CA GLN A 222 -5.75 4.64 -17.37
C GLN A 222 -5.37 3.28 -17.98
N SER A 223 -5.44 2.18 -17.23
CA SER A 223 -5.14 0.85 -17.77
C SER A 223 -6.18 0.36 -18.79
N LEU A 224 -7.46 0.68 -18.59
CA LEU A 224 -8.54 0.34 -19.53
C LEU A 224 -8.46 1.14 -20.84
N TRP A 225 -8.12 2.43 -20.76
CA TRP A 225 -8.16 3.37 -21.89
C TRP A 225 -6.78 3.69 -22.49
N GLY A 226 -5.70 3.14 -21.93
CA GLY A 226 -4.33 3.32 -22.43
C GLY A 226 -4.12 2.76 -23.85
N ARG A 227 -3.20 3.37 -24.61
CA ARG A 227 -2.88 3.02 -26.01
C ARG A 227 -2.44 1.56 -26.22
N ARG A 228 -1.99 0.88 -25.16
CA ARG A 228 -1.55 -0.52 -25.17
C ARG A 228 -2.53 -1.49 -24.49
N SER A 229 -3.76 -1.05 -24.19
CA SER A 229 -4.75 -1.84 -23.47
C SER A 229 -5.09 -3.13 -24.23
N PRO A 230 -4.78 -4.32 -23.66
CA PRO A 230 -5.07 -5.62 -24.29
C PRO A 230 -6.56 -5.99 -24.26
N VAL A 231 -7.42 -5.10 -23.74
CA VAL A 231 -8.81 -5.40 -23.44
C VAL A 231 -9.70 -5.01 -24.64
N PRO A 232 -10.43 -5.96 -25.25
CA PRO A 232 -11.32 -5.68 -26.37
C PRO A 232 -12.44 -4.70 -25.98
N VAL A 233 -12.86 -3.84 -26.92
CA VAL A 233 -13.74 -2.69 -26.67
C VAL A 233 -15.07 -3.08 -26.01
N LEU A 234 -15.70 -4.19 -26.42
CA LEU A 234 -16.93 -4.69 -25.77
C LEU A 234 -16.71 -5.04 -24.29
N ARG A 235 -15.55 -5.60 -23.95
CA ARG A 235 -15.22 -6.00 -22.58
C ARG A 235 -14.82 -4.81 -21.70
N ARG A 236 -14.44 -3.68 -22.31
CA ARG A 236 -14.23 -2.40 -21.59
C ARG A 236 -15.53 -1.88 -20.99
N PHE A 237 -16.66 -2.09 -21.68
CA PHE A 237 -17.97 -1.61 -21.22
C PHE A 237 -18.52 -2.44 -20.03
N TYR A 238 -18.29 -3.76 -20.02
CA TYR A 238 -18.73 -4.64 -18.92
C TYR A 238 -17.76 -4.70 -17.72
N ARG A 239 -16.51 -4.27 -17.87
CA ARG A 239 -15.53 -4.19 -16.76
C ARG A 239 -15.56 -2.83 -16.04
N PHE A 240 -16.39 -1.91 -16.51
CA PHE A 240 -16.61 -0.59 -15.91
C PHE A 240 -17.52 -0.74 -14.67
N GLY A 241 -16.93 -1.05 -13.51
CA GLY A 241 -17.75 -1.33 -12.32
C GLY A 241 -16.99 -1.81 -11.09
N SER A 242 -15.73 -1.41 -10.90
CA SER A 242 -15.05 -1.70 -9.64
C SER A 242 -15.75 -0.96 -8.49
N MET A 243 -15.68 -1.53 -7.28
CA MET A 243 -16.18 -0.88 -6.07
C MET A 243 -15.58 0.53 -5.91
N ASP A 244 -14.30 0.67 -6.23
CA ASP A 244 -13.56 1.91 -6.08
C ASP A 244 -14.01 2.95 -7.13
N MET A 245 -14.33 2.54 -8.38
CA MET A 245 -14.94 3.40 -9.42
C MET A 245 -16.31 3.92 -9.04
N LEU A 246 -17.21 3.05 -8.59
CA LEU A 246 -18.57 3.44 -8.22
C LEU A 246 -18.53 4.50 -7.11
N LEU A 247 -17.70 4.25 -6.10
CA LEU A 247 -17.46 5.16 -4.99
C LEU A 247 -16.85 6.49 -5.46
N SER A 248 -15.78 6.42 -6.23
CA SER A 248 -15.10 7.61 -6.75
C SER A 248 -16.05 8.49 -7.55
N PHE A 249 -16.79 7.93 -8.51
CA PHE A 249 -17.73 8.72 -9.30
C PHE A 249 -18.91 9.25 -8.46
N GLY A 250 -19.49 8.43 -7.58
CA GLY A 250 -20.59 8.85 -6.73
C GLY A 250 -20.21 10.03 -5.83
N THR A 251 -19.05 9.96 -5.18
CA THR A 251 -18.57 11.05 -4.32
C THR A 251 -18.15 12.28 -5.10
N THR A 252 -17.51 12.12 -6.27
CA THR A 252 -17.13 13.26 -7.13
C THR A 252 -18.36 13.98 -7.67
N ILE A 253 -19.36 13.25 -8.19
CA ILE A 253 -20.59 13.85 -8.72
C ILE A 253 -21.31 14.62 -7.62
N ALA A 254 -21.51 14.00 -6.45
CA ALA A 254 -22.17 14.65 -5.32
C ALA A 254 -21.41 15.86 -4.80
N TYR A 255 -20.07 15.79 -4.73
CA TYR A 255 -19.25 16.91 -4.25
C TYR A 255 -19.26 18.09 -5.24
N VAL A 256 -19.10 17.82 -6.53
CA VAL A 256 -19.09 18.87 -7.57
C VAL A 256 -20.48 19.48 -7.74
N SER A 257 -21.56 18.69 -7.76
CA SER A 257 -22.92 19.23 -7.85
C SER A 257 -23.22 20.14 -6.65
N SER A 258 -22.83 19.73 -5.44
CA SER A 258 -23.02 20.54 -4.23
C SER A 258 -22.25 21.85 -4.26
N ILE A 259 -21.04 21.88 -4.85
CA ILE A 259 -20.29 23.12 -5.07
C ILE A 259 -21.03 24.01 -6.08
N VAL A 260 -21.49 23.44 -7.19
CA VAL A 260 -22.22 24.18 -8.22
C VAL A 260 -23.49 24.80 -7.63
N ASP A 261 -24.25 24.06 -6.83
CA ASP A 261 -25.44 24.58 -6.14
C ASP A 261 -25.10 25.74 -5.20
N LEU A 262 -24.00 25.62 -4.45
CA LEU A 262 -23.56 26.67 -3.53
C LEU A 262 -23.12 27.94 -4.28
N VAL A 263 -22.44 27.79 -5.42
CA VAL A 263 -22.07 28.91 -6.31
C VAL A 263 -23.32 29.58 -6.87
N ILE A 264 -24.28 28.80 -7.41
CA ILE A 264 -25.53 29.34 -7.98
C ILE A 264 -26.32 30.12 -6.91
N LYS A 265 -26.43 29.58 -5.69
CA LYS A 265 -27.11 30.25 -4.56
C LYS A 265 -26.39 31.53 -4.13
N SER A 266 -25.06 31.58 -4.25
CA SER A 266 -24.27 32.76 -3.89
C SER A 266 -24.32 33.87 -4.93
N THR A 267 -24.50 33.55 -6.22
CA THR A 267 -24.45 34.55 -7.31
C THR A 267 -25.83 34.97 -7.82
N SER A 268 -26.87 34.18 -7.59
CA SER A 268 -28.22 34.48 -8.10
C SER A 268 -28.98 35.45 -7.19
N PRO A 269 -29.74 36.41 -7.76
CA PRO A 269 -30.63 37.27 -6.97
C PRO A 269 -31.72 36.45 -6.29
N ALA A 270 -32.14 36.87 -5.10
CA ALA A 270 -33.00 36.13 -4.17
C ALA A 270 -34.37 35.66 -4.73
N SER A 271 -34.79 36.18 -5.89
CA SER A 271 -36.03 35.83 -6.59
C SER A 271 -35.94 34.56 -7.44
N THR A 272 -34.74 34.04 -7.73
CA THR A 272 -34.52 32.82 -8.53
C THR A 272 -34.05 31.65 -7.67
N SER A 273 -34.32 31.69 -6.36
CA SER A 273 -33.98 30.57 -5.49
C SER A 273 -35.00 29.46 -5.69
N MET A 274 -34.62 28.43 -6.46
CA MET A 274 -35.26 27.12 -6.42
C MET A 274 -35.37 26.67 -4.95
N THR A 275 -36.58 26.73 -4.42
CA THR A 275 -36.93 26.31 -3.06
C THR A 275 -36.92 24.79 -3.01
N GLY A 276 -35.74 24.17 -2.85
CA GLY A 276 -35.71 22.71 -2.69
C GLY A 276 -34.35 22.03 -2.66
N ASP A 277 -33.31 22.58 -3.28
CA ASP A 277 -32.10 21.78 -3.50
C ASP A 277 -31.17 21.83 -2.30
N SER A 278 -31.27 20.82 -1.43
CA SER A 278 -30.28 20.52 -0.40
C SER A 278 -28.98 20.03 -1.04
N THR A 279 -27.84 20.55 -0.60
CA THR A 279 -26.52 20.06 -1.03
C THR A 279 -26.28 18.63 -0.55
N TYR A 280 -25.53 17.83 -1.31
CA TYR A 280 -25.20 16.43 -1.03
C TYR A 280 -23.87 16.24 -0.29
N PHE A 281 -23.36 17.27 0.39
CA PHE A 281 -22.09 17.20 1.15
C PHE A 281 -22.13 16.15 2.26
N ASP A 282 -23.27 15.98 2.91
CA ASP A 282 -23.50 14.96 3.92
C ASP A 282 -23.41 13.53 3.35
N SER A 283 -23.96 13.33 2.16
CA SER A 283 -23.92 12.07 1.42
C SER A 283 -22.48 11.68 1.08
N VAL A 284 -21.63 12.63 0.66
CA VAL A 284 -20.20 12.37 0.39
C VAL A 284 -19.48 11.88 1.66
N VAL A 285 -19.74 12.51 2.80
CA VAL A 285 -19.13 12.16 4.08
C VAL A 285 -19.58 10.77 4.54
N PHE A 286 -20.89 10.51 4.58
CA PHE A 286 -21.41 9.24 5.08
C PHE A 286 -21.06 8.06 4.18
N LEU A 287 -21.16 8.23 2.87
CA LEU A 287 -20.86 7.17 1.93
C LEU A 287 -19.37 6.79 2.01
N THR A 288 -18.48 7.78 2.13
CA THR A 288 -17.05 7.56 2.34
C THR A 288 -16.79 6.86 3.68
N MET A 289 -17.46 7.29 4.76
CA MET A 289 -17.33 6.68 6.09
C MET A 289 -17.73 5.19 6.08
N PHE A 290 -18.94 4.86 5.62
CA PHE A 290 -19.43 3.48 5.65
C PHE A 290 -18.56 2.53 4.83
N LEU A 291 -18.08 2.98 3.67
CA LEU A 291 -17.23 2.14 2.81
C LEU A 291 -15.82 1.97 3.37
N LEU A 292 -15.23 3.01 3.99
CA LEU A 292 -13.96 2.87 4.68
C LEU A 292 -14.07 1.93 5.88
N ILE A 293 -15.17 1.99 6.64
CA ILE A 293 -15.45 1.03 7.74
C ILE A 293 -15.56 -0.39 7.18
N GLY A 294 -16.32 -0.59 6.10
CA GLY A 294 -16.44 -1.90 5.45
C GLY A 294 -15.09 -2.46 5.01
N ARG A 295 -14.23 -1.61 4.41
CA ARG A 295 -12.85 -1.99 4.03
C ARG A 295 -11.97 -2.34 5.22
N LEU A 296 -12.13 -1.65 6.35
CA LEU A 296 -11.39 -1.96 7.59
C LEU A 296 -11.81 -3.33 8.15
N ILE A 297 -13.12 -3.61 8.17
CA ILE A 297 -13.67 -4.90 8.61
C ILE A 297 -13.20 -6.02 7.67
N GLU A 298 -13.25 -5.79 6.35
CA GLU A 298 -12.74 -6.75 5.35
C GLU A 298 -11.26 -7.07 5.59
N ALA A 299 -10.42 -6.04 5.75
CA ALA A 299 -8.99 -6.21 5.99
C ALA A 299 -8.69 -6.93 7.32
N TYR A 300 -9.47 -6.65 8.37
CA TYR A 300 -9.35 -7.32 9.66
C TYR A 300 -9.76 -8.79 9.58
N SER A 301 -10.88 -9.09 8.91
CA SER A 301 -11.39 -10.45 8.74
C SER A 301 -10.39 -11.32 7.97
N ARG A 302 -9.85 -10.83 6.84
CA ARG A 302 -8.85 -11.55 6.04
C ARG A 302 -7.57 -11.86 6.81
N ALA A 303 -7.12 -10.93 7.66
CA ALA A 303 -5.93 -11.17 8.49
C ALA A 303 -6.16 -12.32 9.47
N LYS A 304 -7.32 -12.36 10.13
CA LYS A 304 -7.66 -13.40 11.11
C LYS A 304 -7.85 -14.78 10.48
N THR A 305 -8.45 -14.85 9.30
CA THR A 305 -8.55 -16.13 8.56
C THR A 305 -7.20 -16.61 8.03
N GLY A 306 -6.29 -15.70 7.67
CA GLY A 306 -4.95 -16.05 7.24
C GLY A 306 -4.09 -16.66 8.35
N GLU A 307 -4.18 -16.13 9.58
CA GLU A 307 -3.50 -16.69 10.75
C GLU A 307 -3.98 -18.12 11.08
N ALA A 308 -5.28 -18.40 10.91
CA ALA A 308 -5.86 -19.71 11.20
C ALA A 308 -5.48 -20.81 10.20
N VAL A 309 -4.97 -20.48 9.02
CA VAL A 309 -4.49 -21.46 8.01
C VAL A 309 -3.00 -21.77 8.21
N ILE A 310 -2.28 -20.92 8.96
CA ILE A 310 -0.84 -21.06 9.20
C ILE A 310 -0.57 -21.84 10.51
N LEU A 311 -1.55 -21.88 11.42
CA LEU A 311 -1.57 -22.73 12.63
C LEU A 311 -2.07 -24.14 12.31
#